data_AF-A0A394DC17-F1
#
_entry.id   AF-A0A394DC17-F1
#
_cell.length_a   1.000
_cell.length_b   1.000
_cell.length_c   1.000
_cell.angle_alpha   90.00
_cell.angle_beta   90.00
_cell.angle_gamma   90.00
#
_symmetry.space_group_name_H-M   'P 1'
#
loop_
_entity.id
_entity.type
_entity.pdbx_description
1 polymer ?
#
loop_
_entity_poly.entity_id
_entity_poly.type
_entity_poly.pdbx_seq_one_letter_code
_entity_poly.pdbx_strand_id
1 'polypeptide(L)'
;MDDDEGPRQYKSWVRGKVIHFDPPTINTLLGEPFESPDFRSPGNWYDIAKELCIPGRSFSTNNDGQPIRIYRKHMKTMAQIWMIFLLHNVIPNSHVSSLPFNSCKVLYDVLTSTRFDVTEVIAHEMYRTALKPGEKGTMGFPSLITSLCARQGVRVNRTEQTKPPITNKYIIHNCKEDAHEEA
;
A
#
# COMPACT_ATOMS: atom_id res chain seq x y z
N MET A 1 -14.02 -10.36 -8.15
CA MET A 1 -15.05 -9.45 -8.64
C MET A 1 -14.29 -8.33 -9.28
N ASP A 2 -14.09 -8.45 -10.59
CA ASP A 2 -13.58 -7.38 -11.42
C ASP A 2 -14.74 -6.42 -11.62
N ASP A 3 -14.74 -5.32 -10.89
CA ASP A 3 -15.71 -4.25 -11.07
C ASP A 3 -15.50 -3.65 -12.48
N ASP A 4 -16.58 -3.61 -13.24
CA ASP A 4 -16.74 -2.93 -14.53
C ASP A 4 -16.60 -1.42 -14.34
N GLU A 5 -15.37 -0.99 -14.04
CA GLU A 5 -15.03 0.39 -13.82
C GLU A 5 -14.49 0.94 -15.15
N GLY A 6 -15.26 1.84 -15.78
CA GLY A 6 -14.82 2.55 -16.98
C GLY A 6 -13.42 3.17 -16.82
N PRO A 7 -12.77 3.62 -17.91
CA PRO A 7 -11.35 3.94 -17.92
C PRO A 7 -10.97 4.84 -16.73
N ARG A 8 -10.06 4.34 -15.88
CA ARG A 8 -9.65 5.02 -14.65
C ARG A 8 -9.16 6.43 -14.98
N GLN A 9 -9.89 7.42 -14.50
CA GLN A 9 -9.49 8.80 -14.65
C GLN A 9 -8.65 9.20 -13.44
N TYR A 10 -7.32 9.11 -13.58
CA TYR A 10 -6.36 9.55 -12.57
C TYR A 10 -6.24 11.09 -12.51
N LYS A 11 -7.37 11.77 -12.35
CA LYS A 11 -7.47 13.23 -12.22
C LYS A 11 -8.59 13.63 -11.26
N SER A 12 -8.42 14.78 -10.60
CA SER A 12 -9.44 15.37 -9.71
C SER A 12 -9.49 16.89 -9.86
N TRP A 13 -10.57 17.52 -9.41
CA TRP A 13 -10.75 18.97 -9.48
C TRP A 13 -10.55 19.61 -8.10
N VAL A 14 -9.59 20.52 -7.98
CA VAL A 14 -9.26 21.21 -6.72
C VAL A 14 -9.19 22.71 -6.98
N ARG A 15 -10.09 23.48 -6.36
CA ARG A 15 -10.08 24.96 -6.39
C ARG A 15 -9.91 25.56 -7.79
N GLY A 16 -10.60 25.01 -8.79
CA GLY A 16 -10.56 25.52 -10.17
C GLY A 16 -9.42 24.97 -11.03
N LYS A 17 -8.67 23.98 -10.54
CA LYS A 17 -7.56 23.33 -11.26
C LYS A 17 -7.80 21.84 -11.38
N VAL A 18 -7.43 21.27 -12.53
CA VAL A 18 -7.36 19.82 -12.73
C VAL A 18 -6.02 19.34 -12.18
N ILE A 19 -6.07 18.40 -11.25
CA ILE A 19 -4.90 17.77 -10.63
C ILE A 19 -4.78 16.36 -11.19
N HIS A 20 -3.72 16.11 -11.93
CA HIS A 20 -3.36 14.79 -12.44
C HIS A 20 -2.58 14.02 -11.37
N PHE A 21 -2.85 12.72 -11.28
CA PHE A 21 -2.17 11.78 -10.38
C PHE A 21 -1.97 10.42 -11.05
N ASP A 22 -1.84 10.40 -12.38
CA ASP A 22 -1.42 9.23 -13.13
C ASP A 22 0.02 8.80 -12.76
N PRO A 23 0.38 7.53 -13.02
CA PRO A 23 1.70 6.99 -12.66
C PRO A 23 2.87 7.85 -13.17
N PRO A 24 2.90 8.33 -14.44
CA PRO A 24 3.96 9.23 -14.90
C PRO A 24 4.07 10.53 -14.09
N THR A 25 2.93 11.17 -13.79
CA THR A 25 2.92 12.40 -12.98
C THR A 25 3.49 12.18 -11.57
N ILE A 26 3.15 11.03 -10.96
CA ILE A 26 3.69 10.62 -9.66
C ILE A 26 5.18 10.31 -9.78
N ASN A 27 5.61 9.58 -10.82
CA ASN A 27 7.00 9.20 -11.06
C ASN A 27 7.90 10.44 -11.12
N THR A 28 7.50 11.48 -11.86
CA THR A 28 8.23 12.75 -11.92
C THR A 28 8.34 13.43 -10.55
N LEU A 29 7.34 13.29 -9.69
CA LEU A 29 7.38 13.88 -8.35
C LEU A 29 8.30 13.09 -7.41
N LEU A 30 8.39 11.77 -7.58
CA LEU A 30 9.26 10.88 -6.80
C LEU A 30 10.70 10.83 -7.32
N GLY A 31 11.03 11.56 -8.39
CA GLY A 31 12.39 11.66 -8.94
C GLY A 31 12.71 10.66 -10.03
N GLU A 32 11.70 10.23 -10.80
CA GLU A 32 11.81 9.25 -11.90
C GLU A 32 12.49 7.92 -11.49
N PRO A 33 12.09 7.28 -10.36
CA PRO A 33 12.77 6.07 -9.87
C PRO A 33 12.58 4.82 -10.73
N PHE A 34 11.78 4.87 -11.80
CA PHE A 34 11.27 3.67 -12.47
C PHE A 34 11.57 3.63 -13.98
N GLU A 35 12.24 2.56 -14.40
CA GLU A 35 12.37 2.11 -15.79
C GLU A 35 11.63 0.77 -15.90
N SER A 36 10.72 0.67 -16.88
CA SER A 36 9.74 -0.41 -17.15
C SER A 36 10.02 -1.80 -16.51
N PRO A 37 9.01 -2.42 -15.87
CA PRO A 37 9.20 -3.71 -15.22
C PRO A 37 8.91 -4.87 -16.20
N ASP A 38 9.66 -5.96 -16.05
CA ASP A 38 9.14 -7.27 -16.42
C ASP A 38 8.07 -7.64 -15.39
N PHE A 39 6.80 -7.49 -15.76
CA PHE A 39 5.69 -7.93 -14.93
C PHE A 39 5.73 -9.45 -14.80
N ARG A 40 6.17 -9.95 -13.64
CA ARG A 40 5.96 -11.36 -13.27
C ARG A 40 4.59 -11.51 -12.64
N SER A 41 3.90 -12.59 -12.99
CA SER A 41 2.67 -12.96 -12.31
C SER A 41 2.95 -13.10 -10.81
N PRO A 42 2.15 -12.47 -9.93
CA PRO A 42 2.33 -12.63 -8.49
C PRO A 42 2.26 -14.11 -8.12
N GLY A 43 3.03 -14.51 -7.11
CA GLY A 43 3.00 -15.88 -6.58
C GLY A 43 1.56 -16.31 -6.25
N ASN A 44 1.29 -17.61 -6.32
CA ASN A 44 -0.01 -18.10 -5.84
C ASN A 44 -0.13 -17.82 -4.32
N TRP A 45 -1.34 -17.88 -3.78
CA TRP A 45 -1.57 -17.55 -2.37
C TRP A 45 -0.82 -18.46 -1.37
N TYR A 46 -0.43 -19.66 -1.79
CA TYR A 46 0.41 -20.56 -0.97
C TYR A 46 1.86 -20.07 -0.91
N ASP A 47 2.45 -19.69 -2.03
CA ASP A 47 3.80 -19.12 -2.08
C ASP A 47 3.88 -17.80 -1.30
N ILE A 48 2.85 -16.96 -1.43
CA ILE A 48 2.72 -15.73 -0.65
C ILE A 48 2.65 -16.05 0.86
N ALA A 49 1.82 -17.00 1.28
CA ALA A 49 1.73 -17.37 2.69
C ALA A 49 3.07 -17.91 3.22
N LYS A 50 3.75 -18.76 2.46
CA LYS A 50 5.06 -19.34 2.84
C LYS A 50 6.14 -18.26 3.02
N GLU A 51 6.12 -17.24 2.18
CA GLU A 51 7.07 -16.13 2.28
C GLU A 51 6.73 -15.21 3.46
N LEU A 52 5.46 -14.85 3.63
CA LEU A 52 5.05 -13.83 4.59
C LEU A 52 4.84 -14.35 6.02
N CYS A 53 4.41 -15.60 6.19
CA CYS A 53 3.97 -16.14 7.48
C CYS A 53 5.04 -16.98 8.19
N ILE A 54 4.98 -17.01 9.52
CA ILE A 54 5.69 -18.04 10.31
C ILE A 54 5.14 -19.43 9.96
N PRO A 55 5.92 -20.52 10.18
CA PRO A 55 5.47 -21.86 9.85
C PRO A 55 4.13 -22.22 10.54
N GLY A 56 3.31 -23.01 9.85
CA GLY A 56 1.97 -23.39 10.35
C GLY A 56 0.90 -22.29 10.29
N ARG A 57 1.24 -21.06 9.86
CA ARG A 57 0.27 -19.97 9.68
C ARG A 57 0.06 -19.63 8.20
N SER A 58 -1.12 -19.10 7.88
CA SER A 58 -1.51 -18.74 6.51
C SER A 58 -2.60 -17.66 6.50
N PHE A 59 -3.17 -17.40 5.32
CA PHE A 59 -4.35 -16.56 5.12
C PHE A 59 -5.54 -17.06 5.94
N SER A 60 -6.34 -16.14 6.45
CA SER A 60 -7.74 -16.43 6.76
C SER A 60 -8.52 -16.57 5.46
N THR A 61 -9.36 -17.59 5.37
CA THR A 61 -10.18 -17.85 4.18
C THR A 61 -11.63 -17.44 4.39
N ASN A 62 -12.35 -17.19 3.30
CA ASN A 62 -13.81 -17.08 3.32
C ASN A 62 -14.46 -18.48 3.38
N ASN A 63 -15.79 -18.53 3.36
CA ASN A 63 -16.56 -19.78 3.36
C ASN A 63 -16.26 -20.67 2.12
N ASP A 64 -15.82 -20.07 1.01
CA ASP A 64 -15.45 -20.77 -0.23
C ASP A 64 -13.97 -21.20 -0.25
N GLY A 65 -13.24 -21.03 0.85
CA GLY A 65 -11.82 -21.33 0.95
C GLY A 65 -10.89 -20.31 0.27
N GLN A 66 -11.40 -19.18 -0.21
CA GLN A 66 -10.61 -18.14 -0.86
C GLN A 66 -9.85 -17.27 0.14
N PRO A 67 -8.58 -16.91 -0.12
CA PRO A 67 -7.77 -16.11 0.79
C PRO A 67 -8.29 -14.68 0.91
N ILE A 68 -8.51 -14.22 2.14
CA ILE A 68 -8.99 -12.86 2.42
C ILE A 68 -7.84 -11.94 2.85
N ARG A 69 -7.10 -12.35 3.88
CA ARG A 69 -6.10 -11.53 4.57
C ARG A 69 -5.13 -12.39 5.38
N ILE A 70 -3.96 -11.83 5.70
CA ILE A 70 -3.04 -12.37 6.71
C ILE A 70 -3.10 -11.48 7.95
N TYR A 71 -3.20 -12.07 9.12
CA TYR A 71 -3.07 -11.33 10.39
C TYR A 71 -1.61 -11.01 10.66
N ARG A 72 -1.32 -9.79 11.13
CA ARG A 72 0.04 -9.34 11.40
C ARG A 72 0.80 -10.27 12.35
N LYS A 73 0.13 -10.79 13.37
CA LYS A 73 0.70 -11.74 14.34
C LYS A 73 1.16 -13.07 13.72
N HIS A 74 0.59 -13.44 12.57
CA HIS A 74 0.98 -14.64 11.81
C HIS A 74 2.19 -14.37 10.88
N MET A 75 2.62 -13.12 10.71
CA MET A 75 3.71 -12.77 9.79
C MET A 75 5.08 -12.90 10.45
N LYS A 76 6.10 -13.23 9.64
CA LYS A 76 7.51 -13.08 10.01
C LYS A 76 7.84 -11.63 10.35
N THR A 77 8.85 -11.42 11.19
CA THR A 77 9.28 -10.08 11.62
C THR A 77 9.62 -9.18 10.43
N MET A 78 10.32 -9.73 9.43
CA MET A 78 10.68 -9.00 8.21
C MET A 78 9.44 -8.56 7.41
N ALA A 79 8.45 -9.45 7.26
CA ALA A 79 7.19 -9.12 6.61
C ALA A 79 6.40 -8.06 7.38
N GLN A 80 6.42 -8.08 8.72
CA GLN A 80 5.80 -7.03 9.54
C GLN A 80 6.45 -5.66 9.35
N ILE A 81 7.79 -5.60 9.22
CA ILE A 81 8.52 -4.34 8.97
C ILE A 81 8.11 -3.74 7.63
N TRP A 82 8.15 -4.54 6.56
CA TRP A 82 7.77 -4.09 5.23
C TRP A 82 6.27 -3.79 5.12
N MET A 83 5.40 -4.55 5.81
CA MET A 83 3.98 -4.24 5.94
C MET A 83 3.79 -2.83 6.52
N ILE A 84 4.48 -2.47 7.60
CA ILE A 84 4.38 -1.13 8.18
C ILE A 84 4.84 -0.08 7.18
N PHE A 85 5.98 -0.29 6.51
CA PHE A 85 6.48 0.63 5.50
C PHE A 85 5.44 0.86 4.39
N LEU A 86 4.85 -0.21 3.83
CA LEU A 86 3.81 -0.13 2.80
C LEU A 86 2.58 0.58 3.32
N LEU A 87 2.06 0.22 4.50
CA LEU A 87 0.86 0.84 5.08
C LEU A 87 1.05 2.32 5.44
N HIS A 88 2.29 2.79 5.54
CA HIS A 88 2.59 4.19 5.83
C HIS A 88 2.79 5.02 4.56
N ASN A 89 3.32 4.42 3.49
CA ASN A 89 3.86 5.19 2.35
C ASN A 89 3.35 4.77 0.97
N VAL A 90 2.81 3.56 0.81
CA VAL A 90 2.48 3.00 -0.52
C VAL A 90 1.03 2.54 -0.61
N ILE A 91 0.51 1.88 0.42
CA ILE A 91 -0.88 1.39 0.52
C ILE A 91 -1.50 1.86 1.83
N PRO A 92 -1.76 3.17 2.00
CA PRO A 92 -2.17 3.75 3.27
C PRO A 92 -3.42 3.06 3.85
N ASN A 93 -3.28 2.51 5.05
CA ASN A 93 -4.39 1.93 5.79
C ASN A 93 -4.24 2.25 7.28
N SER A 94 -5.35 2.62 7.94
CA SER A 94 -5.38 2.85 9.38
C SER A 94 -5.36 1.54 10.19
N HIS A 95 -5.82 0.44 9.59
CA HIS A 95 -5.82 -0.88 10.22
C HIS A 95 -4.49 -1.59 9.97
N VAL A 96 -3.71 -1.76 11.04
CA VAL A 96 -2.39 -2.41 10.98
C VAL A 96 -2.39 -3.84 11.53
N SER A 97 -3.53 -4.37 11.97
CA SER A 97 -3.63 -5.71 12.56
C SER A 97 -3.66 -6.85 11.54
N SER A 98 -3.97 -6.55 10.27
CA SER A 98 -4.05 -7.52 9.19
C SER A 98 -3.80 -6.85 7.84
N LEU A 99 -3.39 -7.62 6.84
CA LEU A 99 -3.16 -7.16 5.48
C LEU A 99 -4.08 -7.92 4.50
N PRO A 100 -4.92 -7.24 3.69
CA PRO A 100 -5.75 -7.88 2.67
C PRO A 100 -4.92 -8.60 1.60
N PHE A 101 -5.51 -9.60 0.94
CA PHE A 101 -4.85 -10.44 -0.06
C PHE A 101 -4.12 -9.65 -1.16
N ASN A 102 -4.77 -8.66 -1.77
CA ASN A 102 -4.13 -7.85 -2.83
C ASN A 102 -2.93 -7.06 -2.31
N SER A 103 -2.98 -6.53 -1.09
CA SER A 103 -1.85 -5.85 -0.46
C SER A 103 -0.73 -6.83 -0.05
N CYS A 104 -1.07 -8.10 0.23
CA CYS A 104 -0.09 -9.16 0.47
C CYS A 104 0.73 -9.47 -0.79
N LYS A 105 0.15 -9.36 -1.99
CA LYS A 105 0.90 -9.52 -3.25
C LYS A 105 2.01 -8.47 -3.38
N VAL A 106 1.68 -7.20 -3.12
CA VAL A 106 2.69 -6.12 -3.14
C VAL A 106 3.79 -6.37 -2.11
N LEU A 107 3.42 -6.80 -0.89
CA LEU A 107 4.40 -7.15 0.14
C LEU A 107 5.29 -8.33 -0.26
N TYR A 108 4.72 -9.34 -0.91
CA TYR A 108 5.45 -10.47 -1.46
C TYR A 108 6.44 -10.02 -2.55
N ASP A 109 6.02 -9.14 -3.47
CA ASP A 109 6.88 -8.62 -4.53
C ASP A 109 8.08 -7.84 -3.94
N VAL A 110 7.84 -7.03 -2.90
CA VAL A 110 8.89 -6.33 -2.14
C VAL A 110 9.91 -7.31 -1.55
N LEU A 111 9.45 -8.36 -0.87
CA LEU A 111 10.32 -9.31 -0.16
C LEU A 111 11.09 -10.23 -1.10
N THR A 112 10.46 -10.63 -2.21
CA THR A 112 11.08 -11.48 -3.23
C THR A 112 11.93 -10.69 -4.22
N SER A 113 12.07 -9.37 -4.03
CA SER A 113 12.78 -8.48 -4.95
C SER A 113 12.22 -8.54 -6.39
N THR A 114 10.92 -8.82 -6.52
CA THR A 114 10.21 -8.75 -7.80
C THR A 114 9.94 -7.27 -8.10
N ARG A 115 10.25 -6.83 -9.33
CA ARG A 115 10.00 -5.44 -9.74
C ARG A 115 8.49 -5.20 -9.80
N PHE A 116 8.00 -4.19 -9.08
CA PHE A 116 6.62 -3.71 -9.19
C PHE A 116 6.61 -2.19 -9.40
N ASP A 117 5.59 -1.70 -10.09
CA ASP A 117 5.42 -0.26 -10.31
C ASP A 117 4.76 0.37 -9.07
N VAL A 118 5.59 1.01 -8.23
CA VAL A 118 5.11 1.71 -7.04
C VAL A 118 4.19 2.89 -7.38
N THR A 119 4.39 3.51 -8.55
CA THR A 119 3.60 4.67 -8.98
C THR A 119 2.20 4.26 -9.39
N GLU A 120 2.05 3.09 -10.03
CA GLU A 120 0.75 2.48 -10.33
C GLU A 120 0.00 2.14 -9.04
N VAL A 121 0.68 1.55 -8.04
CA VAL A 121 0.05 1.23 -6.75
C VAL A 121 -0.43 2.50 -6.04
N ILE A 122 0.39 3.54 -5.98
CA ILE A 122 0.01 4.82 -5.36
C ILE A 122 -1.14 5.49 -6.13
N ALA A 123 -1.08 5.53 -7.46
CA ALA A 123 -2.13 6.10 -8.31
C ALA A 123 -3.48 5.40 -8.07
N HIS A 124 -3.46 4.07 -7.99
CA HIS A 124 -4.63 3.25 -7.70
C HIS A 124 -5.20 3.55 -6.32
N GLU A 125 -4.38 3.63 -5.27
CA GLU A 125 -4.84 3.94 -3.92
C GLU A 125 -5.37 5.37 -3.79
N MET A 126 -4.78 6.33 -4.51
CA MET A 126 -5.30 7.70 -4.63
C MET A 126 -6.66 7.71 -5.34
N TYR A 127 -6.80 6.96 -6.43
CA TYR A 127 -8.05 6.81 -7.16
C TYR A 127 -9.17 6.26 -6.27
N ARG A 128 -8.91 5.16 -5.55
CA ARG A 128 -9.86 4.57 -4.59
C ARG A 128 -10.29 5.55 -3.50
N THR A 129 -9.38 6.42 -3.06
CA THR A 129 -9.70 7.47 -2.08
C THR A 129 -10.58 8.55 -2.71
N ALA A 130 -10.30 8.95 -3.95
CA ALA A 130 -11.07 9.97 -4.67
C ALA A 130 -12.50 9.52 -5.00
N LEU A 131 -12.72 8.21 -5.20
CA LEU A 131 -14.03 7.61 -5.48
C LEU A 131 -14.98 7.55 -4.27
N LYS A 132 -14.51 7.89 -3.07
CA LYS A 132 -15.34 7.90 -1.84
C LYS A 132 -15.65 9.32 -1.37
N PRO A 133 -16.37 10.15 -2.16
CA PRO A 133 -16.68 11.51 -1.77
C PRO A 133 -17.56 11.53 -0.51
N GLY A 134 -17.11 12.25 0.53
CA GLY A 134 -17.91 12.52 1.73
C GLY A 134 -17.67 11.62 2.93
N GLU A 135 -16.93 10.51 2.79
CA GLU A 135 -16.45 9.77 3.97
C GLU A 135 -15.34 10.58 4.65
N LYS A 136 -15.46 10.82 5.96
CA LYS A 136 -14.41 11.43 6.79
C LYS A 136 -13.27 10.42 7.02
N GLY A 137 -12.63 10.00 5.94
CA GLY A 137 -11.46 9.13 5.95
C GLY A 137 -10.16 9.94 6.02
N THR A 138 -9.13 9.36 6.63
CA THR A 138 -7.76 9.85 6.48
C THR A 138 -7.34 9.79 5.03
N MET A 139 -7.01 10.94 4.45
CA MET A 139 -6.41 11.04 3.13
C MET A 139 -5.08 10.26 3.15
N GLY A 140 -4.96 9.20 2.36
CA GLY A 140 -3.82 8.27 2.45
C GLY A 140 -2.46 8.90 2.16
N PHE A 141 -2.42 9.93 1.31
CA PHE A 141 -1.18 10.58 0.85
C PHE A 141 -1.25 12.11 0.93
N PRO A 142 -1.42 12.73 2.11
CA PRO A 142 -1.62 14.17 2.22
C PRO A 142 -0.49 14.95 1.54
N SER A 143 0.76 14.61 1.82
CA SER A 143 1.92 15.35 1.31
C SER A 143 2.14 15.20 -0.18
N LEU A 144 1.84 14.03 -0.75
CA LEU A 144 1.85 13.83 -2.19
C LEU A 144 0.74 14.67 -2.84
N ILE A 145 -0.47 14.64 -2.30
CA ILE A 145 -1.63 15.40 -2.81
C ILE A 145 -1.36 16.90 -2.75
N THR A 146 -0.86 17.39 -1.62
CA THR A 146 -0.47 18.80 -1.45
C THR A 146 0.62 19.21 -2.43
N SER A 147 1.59 18.34 -2.70
CA SER A 147 2.66 18.61 -3.67
C SER A 147 2.14 18.63 -5.11
N LEU A 148 1.24 17.71 -5.48
CA LEU A 148 0.56 17.71 -6.79
C LEU A 148 -0.29 18.97 -6.98
N CYS A 149 -1.04 19.37 -5.95
CA CYS A 149 -1.81 20.63 -5.95
C CYS A 149 -0.91 21.85 -6.15
N ALA A 150 0.20 21.92 -5.41
CA ALA A 150 1.16 23.01 -5.50
C ALA A 150 1.79 23.12 -6.91
N ARG A 151 2.15 21.98 -7.52
CA ARG A 151 2.69 21.95 -8.90
C ARG A 151 1.71 22.50 -9.94
N GLN A 152 0.42 22.38 -9.71
CA GLN A 152 -0.64 22.94 -10.57
C GLN A 152 -1.07 24.37 -10.18
N GLY A 153 -0.31 25.01 -9.28
CA GLY A 153 -0.56 26.41 -8.87
C GLY A 153 -1.70 26.58 -7.89
N VAL A 154 -2.17 25.51 -7.23
CA VAL A 154 -3.14 25.63 -6.14
C VAL A 154 -2.44 26.15 -4.89
N ARG A 155 -2.98 27.20 -4.27
CA ARG A 155 -2.49 27.69 -2.98
C ARG A 155 -2.73 26.63 -1.90
N VAL A 156 -1.65 26.06 -1.38
CA VAL A 156 -1.68 25.05 -0.31
C VAL A 156 -1.04 25.62 0.97
N ASN A 157 -1.64 25.28 2.11
CA ASN A 157 -1.02 25.54 3.42
C ASN A 157 -0.47 24.21 3.93
N ARG A 158 0.85 24.09 4.06
CA ARG A 158 1.48 22.90 4.62
C ARG A 158 1.19 22.83 6.12
N THR A 159 0.12 22.14 6.47
CA THR A 159 -0.29 21.88 7.87
C THR A 159 -0.11 20.41 8.26
N GLU A 160 0.35 19.60 7.31
CA GLU A 160 0.53 18.16 7.48
C GLU A 160 1.76 17.88 8.33
N GLN A 161 1.56 17.08 9.37
CA GLN A 161 2.67 16.50 10.11
C GLN A 161 3.13 15.26 9.37
N THR A 162 4.42 15.19 9.08
CA THR A 162 5.03 13.94 8.61
C THR A 162 4.95 12.91 9.73
N LYS A 163 4.63 11.66 9.39
CA LYS A 163 4.70 10.57 10.36
C LYS A 163 6.14 10.46 10.86
N PRO A 164 6.35 10.15 12.15
CA PRO A 164 7.70 9.96 12.67
C PRO A 164 8.40 8.82 11.90
N PRO A 165 9.72 8.87 11.75
CA PRO A 165 10.47 7.81 11.08
C PRO A 165 10.23 6.44 11.72
N ILE A 166 10.22 5.39 10.89
CA ILE A 166 10.24 4.01 11.38
C ILE A 166 11.64 3.74 11.94
N THR A 167 11.79 3.80 13.25
CA THR A 167 13.07 3.60 13.96
C THR A 167 13.26 2.15 14.41
N ASN A 168 14.51 1.76 14.71
CA ASN A 168 14.78 0.46 15.35
C ASN A 168 13.97 0.24 16.63
N LYS A 169 13.82 1.28 17.46
CA LYS A 169 12.98 1.22 18.67
C LYS A 169 11.52 0.93 18.32
N TYR A 170 10.99 1.57 17.28
CA TYR A 170 9.64 1.30 16.78
C TYR A 170 9.50 -0.15 16.31
N ILE A 171 10.47 -0.65 15.54
CA ILE A 171 10.48 -2.03 15.03
C ILE A 171 10.52 -3.02 16.18
N ILE A 172 11.44 -2.88 17.14
CA ILE A 172 11.55 -3.79 18.29
C ILE A 172 10.25 -3.81 19.12
N HIS A 173 9.58 -2.67 19.25
CA HIS A 173 8.34 -2.60 20.00
C HIS A 173 7.18 -3.25 19.25
N ASN A 174 7.05 -2.95 17.95
CA ASN A 174 5.86 -3.30 17.19
C ASN A 174 5.99 -4.63 16.46
N CYS A 175 7.16 -5.00 15.95
CA CYS A 175 7.37 -6.16 15.10
C CYS A 175 7.96 -7.33 15.88
N LYS A 176 7.13 -8.34 16.14
CA LYS A 176 7.49 -9.55 16.87
C LYS A 176 6.73 -10.73 16.27
N GLU A 177 7.45 -11.81 16.04
CA GLU A 177 6.82 -13.10 15.72
C GLU A 177 6.12 -13.65 16.96
N ASP A 178 4.93 -14.22 16.77
CA ASP A 178 4.32 -15.04 17.81
C ASP A 178 5.24 -16.24 18.08
N ALA A 179 5.46 -16.56 19.36
CA ALA A 179 6.22 -17.75 19.73
C ALA A 179 5.56 -18.97 19.07
N HIS A 180 6.37 -19.79 18.41
CA HIS A 180 5.91 -21.00 17.76
C HIS A 180 5.37 -21.96 18.84
N GLU A 181 4.05 -22.06 18.98
CA GLU A 181 3.45 -23.17 19.71
C GLU A 181 3.58 -24.41 18.82
N GLU A 182 4.63 -25.21 19.05
CA GLU A 182 4.69 -26.57 18.56
C GLU A 182 3.51 -27.34 19.18
N ALA A 183 2.55 -27.72 18.34
CA ALA A 183 1.49 -28.66 18.68
C ALA A 183 1.84 -30.05 18.13
#